data_AF-A0A7G9NSM5-F1
#
_entry.id   AF-A0A7G9NSM5-F1
#
_cell.length_a   1.000
_cell.length_b   1.000
_cell.length_c   1.000
_cell.angle_alpha   90.00
_cell.angle_beta   90.00
_cell.angle_gamma   90.00
#
_symmetry.space_group_name_H-M   'P 1'
#
loop_
_entity.id
_entity.type
_entity.pdbx_description
1 polymer ?
#
loop_
_entity_poly.entity_id
_entity_poly.type
_entity_poly.pdbx_seq_one_letter_code
_entity_poly.pdbx_strand_id
1 'polypeptide(L)'
;MMLIGWLVLIAAGTAMAQQSNPLPDAGFEDGAEAWSIHDSVSKVTAEAARSGKVGLRVGQDEYFAGGASVHSAQFAVEPGQTVSMSFWARAKQTNMGVYFMFFDADGRMTGKAINCPVTHKDGQWHQYTKSAEAPAGAKTVDLWVHTYAGAKGIVDLDDFTIGGLGDGVKALPAKQPRARKKQVTEKLDPDQVPRRKTPPIIVLKLDDVKQVGKTVHPRWQRVADYLEKRNIKSGFGVICKTLDGASPEYVQWLKSHHDRGLIEFWFHGWDHGVHEEDGTRYNEFKHRSYDEQMARLARSQKLAKDQLGFAFETFGPPGGVGNGSHDEITLRVMVDDPDLHVMLYPQPMDDAGRAAMASSNGRFVILGRVWAVGLEGAVGVPDFQRFLKGYAANMDRAYFTLQGHPAMWDDARFAQFEKIIDFLVQREAKFMTPTEAAAAVGR
;
A
#
# COMPACT_ATOMS: atom_id res chain seq x y z
N MET A 1 78.66 -24.72 22.06
CA MET A 1 77.48 -24.94 21.19
C MET A 1 76.48 -25.73 22.02
N MET A 2 75.29 -25.28 22.38
CA MET A 2 74.25 -24.55 21.64
C MET A 2 73.50 -23.59 22.58
N LEU A 3 73.07 -22.44 22.06
CA LEU A 3 72.25 -21.44 22.73
C LEU A 3 70.80 -21.91 22.92
N ILE A 4 70.24 -21.66 24.11
CA ILE A 4 68.80 -21.73 24.37
C ILE A 4 68.26 -20.29 24.29
N GLY A 5 67.54 -19.98 23.22
CA GLY A 5 66.88 -18.69 23.01
C GLY A 5 65.47 -18.70 23.63
N TRP A 6 65.21 -17.74 24.51
CA TRP A 6 63.87 -17.43 25.02
C TRP A 6 63.18 -16.49 24.04
N LEU A 7 62.05 -16.93 23.46
CA LEU A 7 61.14 -16.09 22.68
C LEU A 7 60.08 -15.51 23.62
N VAL A 8 60.07 -14.18 23.79
CA VAL A 8 58.98 -13.46 24.45
C VAL A 8 57.98 -13.03 23.37
N LEU A 9 56.80 -13.64 23.38
CA LEU A 9 55.64 -13.22 22.58
C LEU A 9 54.96 -12.04 23.28
N ILE A 10 55.12 -10.83 22.74
CA ILE A 10 54.32 -9.66 23.12
C ILE A 10 53.02 -9.73 22.31
N ALA A 11 51.92 -10.12 22.94
CA ALA A 11 50.59 -10.00 22.37
C ALA A 11 50.16 -8.52 22.40
N ALA A 12 50.23 -7.86 21.25
CA ALA A 12 49.59 -6.56 21.05
C ALA A 12 48.07 -6.78 20.94
N GLY A 13 47.35 -6.68 22.06
CA GLY A 13 45.90 -6.59 22.05
C GLY A 13 45.49 -5.25 21.44
N THR A 14 44.98 -5.26 20.21
CA THR A 14 44.23 -4.14 19.67
C THR A 14 42.94 -4.02 20.46
N ALA A 15 42.91 -3.09 21.42
CA ALA A 15 41.67 -2.63 22.02
C ALA A 15 40.84 -1.96 20.91
N MET A 16 39.90 -2.71 20.33
CA MET A 16 38.80 -2.13 19.57
C MET A 16 38.05 -1.22 20.53
N ALA A 17 38.26 0.09 20.43
CA ALA A 17 37.49 1.06 21.18
C ALA A 17 36.01 0.80 20.90
N GLN A 18 35.24 0.51 21.95
CA GLN A 18 33.80 0.36 21.86
C GLN A 18 33.24 1.74 21.49
N GLN A 19 33.00 1.94 20.19
CA GLN A 19 32.42 3.18 19.69
C GLN A 19 31.08 3.35 20.40
N SER A 20 30.94 4.43 21.17
CA SER A 20 29.73 4.73 21.93
C SER A 20 28.56 4.81 20.95
N ASN A 21 27.47 4.10 21.24
CA ASN A 21 26.26 4.14 20.41
C ASN A 21 25.77 5.59 20.30
N PRO A 22 25.78 6.21 19.10
CA PRO A 22 25.39 7.60 18.95
C PRO A 22 23.88 7.79 19.02
N LEU A 23 23.09 6.71 19.06
CA LEU A 23 21.64 6.76 19.24
C LEU A 23 21.28 7.10 20.69
N PRO A 24 20.73 8.30 20.97
CA PRO A 24 20.26 8.62 22.31
C PRO A 24 19.08 7.72 22.69
N ASP A 25 19.04 7.35 23.98
CA ASP A 25 17.97 6.55 24.59
C ASP A 25 17.61 5.29 23.78
N ALA A 26 18.64 4.54 23.39
CA ALA A 26 18.49 3.39 22.52
C ALA A 26 17.78 2.18 23.17
N GLY A 27 17.65 2.19 24.50
CA GLY A 27 16.88 1.23 25.30
C GLY A 27 15.63 1.82 25.93
N PHE A 28 15.22 3.05 25.59
CA PHE A 28 14.01 3.71 26.13
C PHE A 28 14.02 3.97 27.65
N GLU A 29 15.17 3.88 28.30
CA GLU A 29 15.33 4.06 29.75
C GLU A 29 15.01 5.47 30.22
N ASP A 30 15.15 6.46 29.34
CA ASP A 30 14.74 7.85 29.56
C ASP A 30 13.34 8.12 28.98
N GLY A 31 12.55 7.06 28.81
CA GLY A 31 11.20 7.10 28.27
C GLY A 31 11.21 7.02 26.75
N ALA A 32 10.97 8.15 26.08
CA ALA A 32 10.93 8.21 24.62
C ALA A 32 11.32 9.59 24.09
N GLU A 33 12.04 10.41 24.85
CA GLU A 33 12.31 11.80 24.46
C GLU A 33 13.13 11.91 23.17
N ALA A 34 14.00 10.92 22.92
CA ALA A 34 14.78 10.79 21.69
C ALA A 34 14.00 10.18 20.51
N TRP A 35 12.77 9.72 20.76
CA TRP A 35 11.95 8.99 19.81
C TRP A 35 10.64 9.71 19.54
N SER A 36 10.16 9.57 18.32
CA SER A 36 8.93 10.17 17.82
C SER A 36 7.87 9.08 17.73
N ILE A 37 7.05 8.91 18.77
CA ILE A 37 5.93 7.94 18.77
C ILE A 37 4.66 8.65 18.27
N HIS A 38 4.06 8.13 17.20
CA HIS A 38 3.00 8.85 16.44
C HIS A 38 1.66 8.15 16.38
N ASP A 39 1.50 7.09 17.13
CA ASP A 39 0.35 6.23 17.06
C ASP A 39 -0.15 5.85 18.45
N SER A 40 -1.33 5.22 18.50
CA SER A 40 -1.96 4.78 19.74
C SER A 40 -1.63 3.34 20.14
N VAL A 41 -0.77 2.67 19.37
CA VAL A 41 -0.45 1.24 19.50
C VAL A 41 1.02 0.98 19.85
N SER A 42 1.79 2.05 20.06
CA SER A 42 3.18 2.05 20.45
C SER A 42 3.33 2.69 21.83
N LYS A 43 4.08 2.04 22.70
CA LYS A 43 4.32 2.52 24.07
C LYS A 43 5.61 1.96 24.63
N VAL A 44 6.24 2.75 25.50
CA VAL A 44 7.40 2.31 26.29
C VAL A 44 6.89 1.69 27.58
N THR A 45 7.28 0.44 27.85
CA THR A 45 6.73 -0.35 28.96
C THR A 45 7.76 -1.30 29.55
N ALA A 46 7.58 -1.65 30.82
CA ALA A 46 8.46 -2.60 31.52
C ALA A 46 8.38 -4.02 30.94
N GLU A 47 7.21 -4.43 30.43
CA GLU A 47 7.06 -5.75 29.83
C GLU A 47 7.86 -5.89 28.54
N ALA A 48 8.17 -4.80 27.85
CA ALA A 48 8.96 -4.79 26.62
C ALA A 48 10.47 -4.69 26.86
N ALA A 49 10.93 -4.61 28.11
CA ALA A 49 12.34 -4.60 28.45
C ALA A 49 13.01 -5.94 28.09
N ARG A 50 14.09 -5.89 27.32
CA ARG A 50 15.07 -6.98 27.21
C ARG A 50 16.20 -6.76 28.20
N SER A 51 16.72 -5.55 28.23
CA SER A 51 17.66 -5.07 29.23
C SER A 51 17.04 -3.88 29.97
N GLY A 52 17.71 -3.33 30.98
CA GLY A 52 17.20 -2.16 31.69
C GLY A 52 15.84 -2.37 32.38
N LYS A 53 15.01 -1.33 32.37
CA LYS A 53 13.72 -1.26 33.06
C LYS A 53 12.54 -1.26 32.09
N VAL A 54 12.72 -0.76 30.88
CA VAL A 54 11.64 -0.59 29.89
C VAL A 54 12.15 -0.89 28.49
N GLY A 55 11.22 -1.07 27.56
CA GLY A 55 11.52 -1.17 26.13
C GLY A 55 10.33 -0.71 25.31
N LEU A 56 10.46 -0.76 23.98
CA LEU A 56 9.41 -0.34 23.07
C LEU A 56 8.49 -1.51 22.71
N ARG A 57 7.21 -1.39 23.07
CA ARG A 57 6.14 -2.26 22.55
C ARG A 57 5.44 -1.57 21.39
N VAL A 58 5.30 -2.26 20.26
CA VAL A 58 4.53 -1.79 19.10
C VAL A 58 3.46 -2.80 18.68
N GLY A 59 2.36 -2.28 18.15
CA GLY A 59 1.26 -3.08 17.62
C GLY A 59 0.23 -3.49 18.68
N GLN A 60 -0.79 -4.20 18.22
CA GLN A 60 -1.95 -4.60 19.01
C GLN A 60 -2.63 -5.80 18.37
N ASP A 61 -3.30 -6.64 19.15
CA ASP A 61 -3.98 -7.84 18.65
C ASP A 61 -5.20 -7.51 17.76
N GLU A 62 -5.76 -6.30 17.90
CA GLU A 62 -6.82 -5.80 17.04
C GLU A 62 -6.29 -5.27 15.70
N TYR A 63 -7.10 -5.40 14.65
CA TYR A 63 -6.78 -4.84 13.34
C TYR A 63 -6.58 -3.31 13.42
N PHE A 64 -5.44 -2.83 12.91
CA PHE A 64 -5.17 -1.40 12.79
C PHE A 64 -4.67 -1.05 11.39
N ALA A 65 -5.49 -0.34 10.62
CA ALA A 65 -5.16 0.05 9.24
C ALA A 65 -3.89 0.94 9.16
N GLY A 66 -3.60 1.73 10.20
CA GLY A 66 -2.48 2.67 10.19
C GLY A 66 -1.11 2.04 10.39
N GLY A 67 -1.03 0.89 11.08
CA GLY A 67 0.24 0.37 11.60
C GLY A 67 0.87 1.27 12.67
N ALA A 68 1.79 0.73 13.45
CA ALA A 68 2.63 1.48 14.38
C ALA A 68 3.65 2.31 13.59
N SER A 69 4.04 3.48 14.08
CA SER A 69 5.04 4.33 13.44
C SER A 69 5.83 5.07 14.50
N VAL A 70 7.06 4.62 14.73
CA VAL A 70 7.99 5.23 15.69
C VAL A 70 9.30 5.57 14.98
N HIS A 71 9.74 6.82 15.05
CA HIS A 71 11.01 7.27 14.45
C HIS A 71 12.05 7.56 15.52
N SER A 72 13.30 7.22 15.26
CA SER A 72 14.43 7.66 16.09
C SER A 72 14.79 9.12 15.82
N ALA A 73 15.76 9.62 16.60
CA ALA A 73 16.58 10.76 16.20
C ALA A 73 17.20 10.57 14.80
N GLN A 74 17.52 11.68 14.13
CA GLN A 74 18.15 11.65 12.80
C GLN A 74 19.66 11.88 12.89
N PHE A 75 20.41 11.32 11.94
CA PHE A 75 21.87 11.42 11.89
C PHE A 75 22.32 11.90 10.52
N ALA A 76 23.31 12.80 10.49
CA ALA A 76 23.91 13.23 9.25
C ALA A 76 24.63 12.06 8.55
N VAL A 77 24.43 11.95 7.23
CA VAL A 77 25.10 10.97 6.37
C VAL A 77 25.50 11.60 5.04
N GLU A 78 26.55 11.08 4.44
CA GLU A 78 26.92 11.42 3.05
C GLU A 78 26.47 10.34 2.08
N PRO A 79 26.15 10.69 0.81
CA PRO A 79 25.88 9.70 -0.22
C PRO A 79 27.02 8.67 -0.35
N GLY A 80 26.68 7.39 -0.46
CA GLY A 80 27.64 6.29 -0.50
C GLY A 80 28.13 5.82 0.87
N GLN A 81 27.80 6.53 1.96
CA GLN A 81 28.17 6.10 3.31
C GLN A 81 27.41 4.84 3.71
N THR A 82 28.13 3.82 4.16
CA THR A 82 27.51 2.62 4.74
C THR A 82 27.16 2.86 6.20
N VAL A 83 25.88 2.75 6.53
CA VAL A 83 25.37 2.75 7.90
C VAL A 83 24.88 1.36 8.29
N SER A 84 24.93 1.05 9.58
CA SER A 84 24.42 -0.21 10.14
C SER A 84 23.48 0.05 11.30
N MET A 85 22.56 -0.87 11.54
CA MET A 85 21.69 -0.90 12.70
C MET A 85 21.77 -2.28 13.33
N SER A 86 21.57 -2.33 14.64
CA SER A 86 21.14 -3.55 15.32
C SER A 86 20.05 -3.24 16.33
N PHE A 87 19.25 -4.22 16.66
CA PHE A 87 18.25 -4.14 17.73
C PHE A 87 17.87 -5.55 18.15
N TRP A 88 17.26 -5.68 19.31
CA TRP A 88 16.63 -6.91 19.73
C TRP A 88 15.13 -6.81 19.58
N ALA A 89 14.50 -7.90 19.16
CA ALA A 89 13.05 -7.99 19.11
C ALA A 89 12.56 -9.38 19.50
N ARG A 90 11.36 -9.44 20.10
CA ARG A 90 10.59 -10.67 20.26
C ARG A 90 9.19 -10.49 19.70
N ALA A 91 8.74 -11.48 18.94
CA ALA A 91 7.44 -11.47 18.29
C ALA A 91 6.85 -12.88 18.21
N LYS A 92 5.53 -12.98 18.09
CA LYS A 92 4.82 -14.24 17.79
C LYS A 92 4.40 -14.37 16.33
N GLN A 93 4.80 -13.41 15.50
CA GLN A 93 4.42 -13.30 14.09
C GLN A 93 5.34 -12.32 13.36
N THR A 94 5.33 -12.37 12.03
CA THR A 94 6.17 -11.53 11.17
C THR A 94 5.36 -10.35 10.62
N ASN A 95 5.11 -9.35 11.45
CA ASN A 95 4.18 -8.25 11.16
C ASN A 95 4.83 -6.85 11.14
N MET A 96 6.16 -6.76 11.23
CA MET A 96 6.86 -5.48 11.32
C MET A 96 8.26 -5.51 10.72
N GLY A 97 8.86 -4.32 10.60
CA GLY A 97 10.28 -4.14 10.30
C GLY A 97 10.83 -2.84 10.90
N VAL A 98 12.16 -2.80 11.03
CA VAL A 98 12.89 -1.55 11.32
C VAL A 98 13.58 -1.12 10.05
N TYR A 99 13.39 0.13 9.66
CA TYR A 99 13.80 0.64 8.35
C TYR A 99 14.86 1.72 8.50
N PHE A 100 15.82 1.74 7.59
CA PHE A 100 16.54 2.98 7.30
C PHE A 100 15.67 3.87 6.43
N MET A 101 15.49 5.11 6.89
CA MET A 101 14.84 6.17 6.13
C MET A 101 15.88 7.24 5.82
N PHE A 102 16.26 7.37 4.55
CA PHE A 102 17.18 8.41 4.10
C PHE A 102 16.42 9.62 3.58
N PHE A 103 16.92 10.81 3.86
CA PHE A 103 16.29 12.06 3.46
C PHE A 103 17.29 13.02 2.83
N ASP A 104 16.84 13.84 1.88
CA ASP A 104 17.60 14.95 1.31
C ASP A 104 17.63 16.18 2.24
N ALA A 105 18.28 17.26 1.77
CA ALA A 105 18.38 18.52 2.51
C ALA A 105 17.02 19.19 2.77
N ASP A 106 16.00 18.90 1.97
CA ASP A 106 14.63 19.40 2.14
C ASP A 106 13.78 18.48 3.04
N GLY A 107 14.37 17.40 3.55
CA GLY A 107 13.72 16.41 4.38
C GLY A 107 12.73 15.52 3.62
N ARG A 108 12.86 15.39 2.30
CA ARG A 108 12.13 14.42 1.47
C ARG A 108 12.90 13.10 1.43
N MET A 109 12.18 11.99 1.41
CA MET A 109 12.80 10.66 1.39
C MET A 109 13.58 10.45 0.08
N THR A 110 14.81 9.97 0.19
CA THR A 110 15.64 9.59 -0.96
C THR A 110 15.69 8.06 -1.08
N GLY A 111 15.46 7.57 -2.29
CA GLY A 111 15.42 6.13 -2.55
C GLY A 111 14.22 5.40 -1.89
N LYS A 112 14.38 4.10 -1.65
CA LYS A 112 13.39 3.26 -0.95
C LYS A 112 13.83 3.05 0.49
N ALA A 113 12.86 2.96 1.40
CA ALA A 113 13.11 2.51 2.76
C ALA A 113 13.76 1.11 2.75
N ILE A 114 14.84 0.94 3.51
CA ILE A 114 15.58 -0.34 3.56
C ILE A 114 15.18 -1.08 4.83
N ASN A 115 14.46 -2.19 4.65
CA ASN A 115 13.84 -2.95 5.74
C ASN A 115 14.80 -4.00 6.37
N CYS A 116 14.82 -4.05 7.70
CA CYS A 116 15.23 -5.18 8.52
C CYS A 116 13.96 -5.84 9.13
N PRO A 117 13.40 -6.89 8.50
CA PRO A 117 12.15 -7.49 8.95
C PRO A 117 12.37 -8.33 10.22
N VAL A 118 11.40 -8.28 11.14
CA VAL A 118 11.35 -9.19 12.28
C VAL A 118 10.75 -10.52 11.83
N THR A 119 11.58 -11.57 11.78
CA THR A 119 11.25 -12.85 11.16
C THR A 119 11.02 -13.99 12.16
N HIS A 120 11.57 -13.92 13.38
CA HIS A 120 11.36 -14.94 14.40
C HIS A 120 9.98 -14.76 15.05
N LYS A 121 9.26 -15.87 15.24
CA LYS A 121 7.87 -15.93 15.71
C LYS A 121 7.67 -16.81 16.96
N ASP A 122 8.75 -17.11 17.66
CA ASP A 122 8.79 -17.99 18.83
C ASP A 122 8.57 -17.26 20.17
N GLY A 123 8.37 -15.94 20.11
CA GLY A 123 8.24 -15.08 21.30
C GLY A 123 9.53 -14.91 22.09
N GLN A 124 10.68 -15.34 21.57
CA GLN A 124 11.98 -15.16 22.19
C GLN A 124 12.69 -13.92 21.66
N TRP A 125 13.62 -13.39 22.45
CA TRP A 125 14.47 -12.28 22.04
C TRP A 125 15.51 -12.74 21.04
N HIS A 126 15.51 -12.12 19.87
CA HIS A 126 16.52 -12.34 18.83
C HIS A 126 17.15 -11.01 18.44
N GLN A 127 18.45 -11.03 18.14
CA GLN A 127 19.13 -9.87 17.59
C GLN A 127 18.93 -9.81 16.08
N TYR A 128 18.64 -8.61 15.60
CA TYR A 128 18.51 -8.30 14.19
C TYR A 128 19.57 -7.27 13.81
N THR A 129 20.15 -7.42 12.63
CA THR A 129 21.15 -6.50 12.10
C THR A 129 20.89 -6.20 10.64
N LYS A 130 21.22 -4.99 10.21
CA LYS A 130 21.14 -4.59 8.80
C LYS A 130 22.14 -3.49 8.51
N SER A 131 22.75 -3.56 7.34
CA SER A 131 23.53 -2.45 6.77
C SER A 131 22.90 -1.95 5.49
N ALA A 132 23.12 -0.67 5.19
CA ALA A 132 22.64 0.01 4.02
C ALA A 132 23.63 1.09 3.57
N GLU A 133 23.72 1.30 2.26
CA GLU A 133 24.43 2.43 1.69
C GLU A 133 23.46 3.61 1.52
N ALA A 134 23.88 4.81 1.96
CA ALA A 134 23.11 6.02 1.80
C ALA A 134 22.95 6.35 0.30
N PRO A 135 21.72 6.50 -0.22
CA PRO A 135 21.51 6.74 -1.64
C PRO A 135 21.99 8.14 -2.07
N ALA A 136 22.09 8.34 -3.38
CA ALA A 136 22.39 9.66 -3.95
C ALA A 136 21.45 10.73 -3.38
N GLY A 137 22.03 11.88 -2.99
CA GLY A 137 21.30 13.01 -2.42
C GLY A 137 20.90 12.87 -0.94
N ALA A 138 21.16 11.72 -0.29
CA ALA A 138 20.92 11.58 1.14
C ALA A 138 21.80 12.54 1.95
N LYS A 139 21.20 13.11 3.01
CA LYS A 139 21.81 14.02 3.97
C LYS A 139 21.56 13.62 5.40
N THR A 140 20.43 12.98 5.68
CA THR A 140 20.16 12.42 6.99
C THR A 140 19.58 11.01 6.89
N VAL A 141 19.75 10.22 7.95
CA VAL A 141 19.12 8.92 8.15
C VAL A 141 18.41 8.88 9.51
N ASP A 142 17.27 8.20 9.58
CA ASP A 142 16.69 7.73 10.84
C ASP A 142 16.30 6.26 10.78
N LEU A 143 16.02 5.69 11.97
CA LEU A 143 15.41 4.39 12.12
C LEU A 143 13.91 4.57 12.27
N TRP A 144 13.14 3.89 11.42
CA TRP A 144 11.69 3.83 11.52
C TRP A 144 11.24 2.44 11.94
N VAL A 145 10.61 2.32 13.10
CA VAL A 145 9.96 1.11 13.58
C VAL A 145 8.51 1.13 13.11
N HIS A 146 8.13 0.17 12.27
CA HIS A 146 6.81 0.13 11.65
C HIS A 146 6.21 -1.27 11.63
N THR A 147 4.99 -1.42 12.18
CA THR A 147 4.16 -2.60 11.91
C THR A 147 3.43 -2.42 10.58
N TYR A 148 3.34 -3.46 9.76
CA TYR A 148 2.69 -3.36 8.46
C TYR A 148 1.22 -2.95 8.62
N ALA A 149 0.76 -2.05 7.76
CA ALA A 149 -0.61 -1.57 7.74
C ALA A 149 -1.64 -2.71 7.72
N GLY A 150 -2.55 -2.72 8.70
CA GLY A 150 -3.58 -3.75 8.86
C GLY A 150 -3.10 -5.05 9.51
N ALA A 151 -1.81 -5.17 9.84
CA ALA A 151 -1.32 -6.34 10.55
C ALA A 151 -1.75 -6.34 12.02
N LYS A 152 -1.96 -7.54 12.56
CA LYS A 152 -2.31 -7.76 13.96
C LYS A 152 -1.07 -8.13 14.78
N GLY A 153 -1.25 -8.02 16.09
CA GLY A 153 -0.46 -8.40 17.25
C GLY A 153 0.82 -7.60 17.52
N ILE A 154 1.51 -8.04 18.56
CA ILE A 154 2.44 -7.23 19.34
C ILE A 154 3.89 -7.68 19.11
N VAL A 155 4.79 -6.70 19.03
CA VAL A 155 6.24 -6.90 19.01
C VAL A 155 6.88 -6.01 20.06
N ASP A 156 7.79 -6.59 20.83
CA ASP A 156 8.62 -5.87 21.78
C ASP A 156 10.01 -5.70 21.17
N LEU A 157 10.58 -4.51 21.28
CA LEU A 157 11.89 -4.12 20.76
C LEU A 157 12.69 -3.39 21.83
N ASP A 158 14.00 -3.61 21.81
CA ASP A 158 14.91 -2.99 22.77
C ASP A 158 16.37 -2.98 22.26
N ASP A 159 17.25 -2.29 22.97
CA ASP A 159 18.70 -2.26 22.78
C ASP A 159 19.12 -1.96 21.35
N PHE A 160 18.62 -0.84 20.80
CA PHE A 160 18.97 -0.39 19.47
C PHE A 160 20.44 0.06 19.41
N THR A 161 21.06 -0.09 18.25
CA THR A 161 22.33 0.56 17.94
C THR A 161 22.31 1.05 16.50
N ILE A 162 23.02 2.14 16.25
CA ILE A 162 23.33 2.61 14.90
C ILE A 162 24.84 2.79 14.77
N GLY A 163 25.41 2.33 13.65
CA GLY A 163 26.84 2.32 13.38
C GLY A 163 27.16 2.80 11.97
N GLY A 164 28.45 2.91 11.67
CA GLY A 164 28.94 3.44 10.40
C GLY A 164 28.78 4.97 10.27
N LEU A 165 28.50 5.66 11.38
CA LEU A 165 28.49 7.11 11.47
C LEU A 165 29.89 7.63 11.79
N GLY A 166 30.22 8.84 11.33
CA GLY A 166 31.48 9.49 11.65
C GLY A 166 31.63 9.77 13.15
N ASP A 167 32.86 9.92 13.63
CA ASP A 167 33.11 10.23 15.04
C ASP A 167 32.51 11.58 15.43
N GLY A 168 31.86 11.62 16.59
CA GLY A 168 31.24 12.84 17.14
C GLY A 168 29.98 13.30 16.41
N VAL A 169 29.39 12.48 15.54
CA VAL A 169 28.09 12.78 14.92
C VAL A 169 27.05 13.06 16.02
N LYS A 170 26.40 14.22 15.92
CA LYS A 170 25.33 14.63 16.84
C LYS A 170 23.99 14.15 16.30
N ALA A 171 23.20 13.55 17.19
CA ALA A 171 21.81 13.25 16.93
C ALA A 171 21.03 14.56 16.74
N LEU A 172 20.28 14.66 15.65
CA LEU A 172 19.26 15.68 15.46
C LEU A 172 17.95 15.15 16.06
N PRO A 173 17.14 16.02 16.71
CA PRO A 173 15.86 15.59 17.27
C PRO A 173 15.02 14.81 16.26
N ALA A 174 14.34 13.77 16.74
CA ALA A 174 13.43 13.02 15.90
C ALA A 174 12.42 13.98 15.26
N LYS A 175 12.16 13.79 13.96
CA LYS A 175 11.26 14.68 13.22
C LYS A 175 9.91 14.66 13.90
N GLN A 176 9.55 15.78 14.52
CA GLN A 176 8.23 15.94 15.10
C GLN A 176 7.22 15.94 13.95
N PRO A 177 6.07 15.27 14.11
CA PRO A 177 5.11 15.17 13.04
C PRO A 177 4.61 16.58 12.76
N ARG A 178 4.45 16.93 11.47
CA ARG A 178 3.60 18.08 11.14
C ARG A 178 2.29 17.84 11.86
N ALA A 179 1.80 18.83 12.62
CA ALA A 179 0.56 18.74 13.36
C ALA A 179 -0.56 18.27 12.42
N ARG A 180 -0.79 16.96 12.35
CA ARG A 180 -1.97 16.40 11.70
C ARG A 180 -3.10 16.91 12.57
N LYS A 181 -4.07 17.61 11.96
CA LYS A 181 -5.37 17.87 12.63
C LYS A 181 -5.73 16.57 13.33
N LYS A 182 -5.81 16.59 14.68
CA LYS A 182 -6.06 15.41 15.53
C LYS A 182 -6.91 14.45 14.74
N GLN A 183 -6.29 13.39 14.24
CA GLN A 183 -7.03 12.41 13.48
C GLN A 183 -7.96 11.83 14.51
N VAL A 184 -9.26 12.15 14.40
CA VAL A 184 -10.26 11.77 15.38
C VAL A 184 -10.14 10.26 15.55
N THR A 185 -9.52 9.84 16.66
CA THR A 185 -9.31 8.44 17.04
C THR A 185 -10.63 7.81 17.48
N GLU A 186 -11.66 8.62 17.70
CA GLU A 186 -13.01 8.14 17.97
C GLU A 186 -13.52 7.36 16.75
N LYS A 187 -13.90 6.11 17.02
CA LYS A 187 -14.61 5.27 16.08
C LYS A 187 -15.99 5.90 15.89
N LEU A 188 -16.38 6.12 14.63
CA LEU A 188 -17.75 6.49 14.31
C LEU A 188 -18.62 5.24 14.41
N ASP A 189 -19.67 5.33 15.20
CA ASP A 189 -20.70 4.30 15.27
C ASP A 189 -21.48 4.29 13.94
N PRO A 190 -21.57 3.14 13.23
CA PRO A 190 -22.32 3.06 11.98
C PRO A 190 -23.78 3.52 12.12
N ASP A 191 -24.41 3.32 13.28
CA ASP A 191 -25.81 3.70 13.51
C ASP A 191 -26.00 5.22 13.68
N GLN A 192 -24.93 5.95 13.95
CA GLN A 192 -24.92 7.41 13.98
C GLN A 192 -24.77 8.04 12.59
N VAL A 193 -24.41 7.25 11.56
CA VAL A 193 -24.35 7.77 10.18
C VAL A 193 -25.78 7.97 9.65
N PRO A 194 -26.18 9.21 9.30
CA PRO A 194 -27.54 9.47 8.85
C PRO A 194 -27.90 8.64 7.62
N ARG A 195 -29.17 8.23 7.51
CA ARG A 195 -29.67 7.58 6.30
C ARG A 195 -29.82 8.60 5.17
N ARG A 196 -29.49 8.19 3.95
CA ARG A 196 -29.68 9.02 2.74
C ARG A 196 -31.15 8.95 2.33
N LYS A 197 -31.67 10.07 1.81
CA LYS A 197 -33.01 10.12 1.19
C LYS A 197 -33.09 9.23 -0.05
N THR A 198 -32.01 9.21 -0.83
CA THR A 198 -31.85 8.36 -2.00
C THR A 198 -30.61 7.48 -1.78
N PRO A 199 -30.77 6.14 -1.79
CA PRO A 199 -29.61 5.26 -1.65
C PRO A 199 -28.62 5.48 -2.80
N PRO A 200 -27.31 5.52 -2.51
CA PRO A 200 -26.31 5.81 -3.52
C PRO A 200 -26.06 4.58 -4.38
N ILE A 201 -25.59 4.80 -5.60
CA ILE A 201 -25.03 3.75 -6.44
C ILE A 201 -23.62 3.43 -5.94
N ILE A 202 -23.28 2.14 -5.84
CA ILE A 202 -21.95 1.67 -5.45
C ILE A 202 -21.36 0.88 -6.60
N VAL A 203 -20.17 1.31 -7.04
CA VAL A 203 -19.32 0.61 -8.00
C VAL A 203 -18.13 0.05 -7.24
N LEU A 204 -18.09 -1.27 -7.08
CA LEU A 204 -16.90 -1.95 -6.53
C LEU A 204 -15.87 -2.08 -7.66
N LYS A 205 -14.77 -1.33 -7.56
CA LYS A 205 -13.62 -1.39 -8.48
C LYS A 205 -12.53 -2.26 -7.85
N LEU A 206 -12.48 -3.54 -8.17
CA LEU A 206 -11.49 -4.45 -7.58
C LEU A 206 -10.36 -4.71 -8.57
N ASP A 207 -9.13 -4.42 -8.17
CA ASP A 207 -7.95 -4.33 -9.04
C ASP A 207 -7.07 -5.59 -8.92
N ASP A 208 -6.37 -5.92 -9.99
CA ASP A 208 -5.32 -6.95 -10.11
C ASP A 208 -5.81 -8.42 -10.22
N VAL A 209 -6.89 -8.67 -10.96
CA VAL A 209 -7.20 -10.04 -11.39
C VAL A 209 -6.13 -10.49 -12.39
N LYS A 210 -5.51 -11.62 -12.09
CA LYS A 210 -4.56 -12.29 -12.98
C LYS A 210 -4.49 -13.78 -12.67
N GLN A 211 -3.96 -14.55 -13.62
CA GLN A 211 -3.65 -15.96 -13.40
C GLN A 211 -2.52 -16.12 -12.37
N VAL A 212 -2.72 -17.05 -11.42
CA VAL A 212 -1.74 -17.57 -10.47
C VAL A 212 -1.78 -19.10 -10.58
N GLY A 213 -0.72 -19.69 -11.14
CA GLY A 213 -0.74 -21.11 -11.52
C GLY A 213 -1.70 -21.35 -12.69
N LYS A 214 -2.77 -22.11 -12.47
CA LYS A 214 -3.82 -22.41 -13.48
C LYS A 214 -5.14 -21.67 -13.23
N THR A 215 -5.25 -20.84 -12.20
CA THR A 215 -6.52 -20.20 -11.83
C THR A 215 -6.25 -18.81 -11.25
N VAL A 216 -7.22 -18.18 -10.60
CA VAL A 216 -7.02 -16.94 -9.83
C VAL A 216 -6.45 -17.22 -8.44
N HIS A 217 -5.89 -16.19 -7.80
CA HIS A 217 -5.50 -16.29 -6.39
C HIS A 217 -6.71 -16.70 -5.52
N PRO A 218 -6.57 -17.56 -4.49
CA PRO A 218 -7.71 -18.02 -3.67
C PRO A 218 -8.52 -16.89 -3.01
N ARG A 219 -7.88 -15.75 -2.73
CA ARG A 219 -8.57 -14.54 -2.22
C ARG A 219 -9.53 -13.92 -3.24
N TRP A 220 -9.23 -14.01 -4.54
CA TRP A 220 -10.15 -13.59 -5.60
C TRP A 220 -11.37 -14.49 -5.66
N GLN A 221 -11.18 -15.81 -5.56
CA GLN A 221 -12.29 -16.76 -5.47
C GLN A 221 -13.19 -16.43 -4.28
N ARG A 222 -12.61 -16.21 -3.10
CA ARG A 222 -13.36 -15.85 -1.88
C ARG A 222 -14.20 -14.59 -2.06
N VAL A 223 -13.65 -13.54 -2.70
CA VAL A 223 -14.38 -12.30 -2.95
C VAL A 223 -15.53 -12.52 -3.95
N ALA A 224 -15.29 -13.26 -5.05
CA ALA A 224 -16.33 -13.58 -6.02
C ALA A 224 -17.48 -14.34 -5.36
N ASP A 225 -17.18 -15.44 -4.65
CA ASP A 225 -18.17 -16.27 -3.96
C ASP A 225 -19.00 -15.45 -2.96
N TYR A 226 -18.34 -14.58 -2.19
CA TYR A 226 -18.98 -13.74 -1.20
C TYR A 226 -19.97 -12.74 -1.83
N LEU A 227 -19.56 -12.07 -2.91
CA LEU A 227 -20.40 -11.07 -3.58
C LEU A 227 -21.57 -11.73 -4.31
N GLU A 228 -21.31 -12.83 -5.03
CA GLU A 228 -22.33 -13.57 -5.77
C GLU A 228 -23.38 -14.20 -4.85
N LYS A 229 -22.96 -14.80 -3.73
CA LYS A 229 -23.88 -15.34 -2.71
C LYS A 229 -24.86 -14.28 -2.18
N ARG A 230 -24.47 -13.01 -2.26
CA ARG A 230 -25.27 -11.86 -1.81
C ARG A 230 -25.94 -11.11 -2.95
N ASN A 231 -25.83 -11.61 -4.19
CA ASN A 231 -26.33 -10.97 -5.40
C ASN A 231 -25.81 -9.52 -5.56
N ILE A 232 -24.55 -9.29 -5.19
CA ILE A 232 -23.90 -7.98 -5.25
C ILE A 232 -23.11 -7.87 -6.55
N LYS A 233 -23.44 -6.85 -7.35
CA LYS A 233 -22.71 -6.55 -8.59
C LYS A 233 -21.39 -5.85 -8.31
N SER A 234 -20.39 -6.14 -9.15
CA SER A 234 -19.04 -5.61 -9.00
C SER A 234 -18.25 -5.55 -10.31
N GLY A 235 -17.15 -4.82 -10.33
CA GLY A 235 -16.22 -4.74 -11.45
C GLY A 235 -14.82 -5.24 -11.08
N PHE A 236 -14.28 -6.18 -11.85
CA PHE A 236 -12.99 -6.83 -11.61
C PHE A 236 -11.97 -6.51 -12.72
N GLY A 237 -10.87 -5.87 -12.36
CA GLY A 237 -9.83 -5.39 -13.29
C GLY A 237 -8.83 -6.45 -13.65
N VAL A 238 -8.74 -6.77 -14.94
CA VAL A 238 -7.87 -7.83 -15.47
C VAL A 238 -6.55 -7.25 -15.97
N ILE A 239 -5.43 -7.85 -15.53
CA ILE A 239 -4.11 -7.62 -16.12
C ILE A 239 -3.97 -8.51 -17.36
N CYS A 240 -4.16 -7.91 -18.53
CA CYS A 240 -4.45 -8.64 -19.77
C CYS A 240 -3.29 -9.47 -20.31
N LYS A 241 -2.04 -9.16 -19.95
CA LYS A 241 -0.88 -9.98 -20.31
C LYS A 241 -1.02 -11.41 -19.84
N THR A 242 -1.76 -11.66 -18.76
CA THR A 242 -1.99 -13.04 -18.27
C THR A 242 -3.04 -13.81 -19.04
N LEU A 243 -3.75 -13.18 -19.99
CA LEU A 243 -4.57 -13.88 -20.98
C LEU A 243 -3.70 -14.54 -22.05
N ASP A 244 -2.50 -14.00 -22.30
CA ASP A 244 -1.55 -14.62 -23.24
C ASP A 244 -0.98 -15.91 -22.63
N GLY A 245 -1.36 -17.05 -23.20
CA GLY A 245 -1.05 -18.37 -22.61
C GLY A 245 -1.86 -18.70 -21.36
N ALA A 246 -3.03 -18.08 -21.16
CA ALA A 246 -3.93 -18.45 -20.07
C ALA A 246 -4.32 -19.92 -20.12
N SER A 247 -4.45 -20.53 -18.94
CA SER A 247 -4.95 -21.89 -18.84
C SER A 247 -6.47 -21.93 -19.07
N PRO A 248 -7.01 -23.05 -19.60
CA PRO A 248 -8.45 -23.20 -19.80
C PRO A 248 -9.26 -22.97 -18.51
N GLU A 249 -8.72 -23.34 -17.35
CA GLU A 249 -9.40 -23.17 -16.06
C GLU A 249 -9.54 -21.69 -15.67
N TYR A 250 -8.54 -20.86 -15.94
CA TYR A 250 -8.61 -19.41 -15.68
C TYR A 250 -9.57 -18.72 -16.66
N VAL A 251 -9.51 -19.07 -17.94
CA VAL A 251 -10.46 -18.56 -18.96
C VAL A 251 -11.89 -18.94 -18.59
N GLN A 252 -12.12 -20.20 -18.22
CA GLN A 252 -13.45 -20.67 -17.82
C GLN A 252 -13.95 -19.95 -16.57
N TRP A 253 -13.07 -19.67 -15.60
CA TRP A 253 -13.42 -18.90 -14.41
C TRP A 253 -13.96 -17.52 -14.79
N LEU A 254 -13.22 -16.75 -15.60
CA LEU A 254 -13.63 -15.42 -16.06
C LEU A 254 -14.98 -15.47 -16.79
N LYS A 255 -15.13 -16.38 -17.75
CA LYS A 255 -16.38 -16.53 -18.52
C LYS A 255 -17.57 -16.88 -17.63
N SER A 256 -17.40 -17.85 -16.74
CA SER A 256 -18.50 -18.31 -15.88
C SER A 256 -19.00 -17.23 -14.91
N HIS A 257 -18.12 -16.35 -14.44
CA HIS A 257 -18.48 -15.23 -13.58
C HIS A 257 -19.09 -14.07 -14.38
N HIS A 258 -18.57 -13.82 -15.59
CA HIS A 258 -19.14 -12.84 -16.52
C HIS A 258 -20.57 -13.21 -16.92
N ASP A 259 -20.81 -14.44 -17.34
CA ASP A 259 -22.08 -14.91 -17.90
C ASP A 259 -23.23 -14.91 -16.87
N ARG A 260 -22.91 -14.84 -15.58
CA ARG A 260 -23.90 -14.64 -14.50
C ARG A 260 -24.42 -13.20 -14.40
N GLY A 261 -23.74 -12.25 -15.03
CA GLY A 261 -24.12 -10.82 -15.03
C GLY A 261 -23.90 -10.09 -13.71
N LEU A 262 -23.18 -10.69 -12.75
CA LEU A 262 -22.86 -10.07 -11.46
C LEU A 262 -21.47 -9.43 -11.44
N ILE A 263 -20.55 -9.90 -12.29
CA ILE A 263 -19.18 -9.39 -12.33
C ILE A 263 -18.90 -8.91 -13.75
N GLU A 264 -18.59 -7.63 -13.86
CA GLU A 264 -18.02 -7.07 -15.10
C GLU A 264 -16.50 -7.14 -15.02
N PHE A 265 -15.87 -7.83 -15.97
CA PHE A 265 -14.42 -7.77 -16.13
C PHE A 265 -14.03 -6.57 -16.97
N TRP A 266 -12.99 -5.85 -16.56
CA TRP A 266 -12.59 -4.61 -17.20
C TRP A 266 -11.07 -4.52 -17.41
N PHE A 267 -10.65 -3.66 -18.33
CA PHE A 267 -9.25 -3.52 -18.72
C PHE A 267 -8.44 -2.79 -17.65
N HIS A 268 -7.49 -3.48 -17.00
CA HIS A 268 -6.61 -2.91 -15.96
C HIS A 268 -5.16 -2.77 -16.41
N GLY A 269 -4.94 -2.57 -17.71
CA GLY A 269 -3.62 -2.52 -18.30
C GLY A 269 -3.15 -3.84 -18.88
N TRP A 270 -2.13 -3.76 -19.72
CA TRP A 270 -1.52 -4.93 -20.33
C TRP A 270 -0.72 -5.69 -19.28
N ASP A 271 0.31 -5.07 -18.72
CA ASP A 271 1.24 -5.76 -17.79
C ASP A 271 1.25 -5.17 -16.38
N HIS A 272 0.50 -4.09 -16.13
CA HIS A 272 0.56 -3.33 -14.88
C HIS A 272 2.02 -2.87 -14.58
N GLY A 273 2.81 -2.71 -15.64
CA GLY A 273 4.24 -2.45 -15.56
C GLY A 273 4.56 -0.98 -15.35
N VAL A 274 5.70 -0.73 -14.71
CA VAL A 274 6.31 0.60 -14.66
C VAL A 274 7.29 0.72 -15.83
N HIS A 275 7.35 1.89 -16.45
CA HIS A 275 8.38 2.22 -17.43
C HIS A 275 9.22 3.42 -16.97
N GLU A 276 10.32 3.68 -17.66
CA GLU A 276 11.25 4.75 -17.33
C GLU A 276 11.58 5.54 -18.58
N GLU A 277 11.52 6.87 -18.46
CA GLU A 277 11.89 7.83 -19.49
C GLU A 277 12.68 8.95 -18.79
N ASP A 278 13.87 9.26 -19.31
CA ASP A 278 14.80 10.26 -18.76
C ASP A 278 15.06 10.11 -17.24
N GLY A 279 15.24 8.86 -16.79
CA GLY A 279 15.47 8.53 -15.38
C GLY A 279 14.25 8.69 -14.47
N THR A 280 13.09 9.05 -15.03
CA THR A 280 11.83 9.16 -14.30
C THR A 280 10.96 7.95 -14.56
N ARG A 281 10.51 7.30 -13.48
CA ARG A 281 9.62 6.14 -13.56
C ARG A 281 8.17 6.59 -13.68
N TYR A 282 7.39 5.92 -14.53
CA TYR A 282 5.98 6.20 -14.77
C TYR A 282 5.14 4.93 -14.71
N ASN A 283 3.88 5.08 -14.29
CA ASN A 283 2.89 4.01 -14.38
C ASN A 283 2.64 3.62 -15.84
N GLU A 284 1.97 2.47 -16.05
CA GLU A 284 1.89 1.84 -17.36
C GLU A 284 1.47 2.77 -18.49
N PHE A 285 0.50 3.67 -18.29
CA PHE A 285 0.00 4.50 -19.39
C PHE A 285 0.61 5.90 -19.44
N LYS A 286 0.92 6.48 -18.29
CA LYS A 286 1.39 7.87 -18.23
C LYS A 286 2.72 8.04 -18.98
N HIS A 287 2.86 9.09 -19.78
CA HIS A 287 4.04 9.37 -20.61
C HIS A 287 4.36 8.32 -21.68
N ARG A 288 3.40 7.46 -22.06
CA ARG A 288 3.56 6.64 -23.25
C ARG A 288 2.93 7.30 -24.47
N SER A 289 3.51 7.05 -25.64
CA SER A 289 2.93 7.51 -26.92
C SER A 289 1.53 6.94 -27.16
N TYR A 290 0.73 7.64 -27.97
CA TYR A 290 -0.60 7.18 -28.39
C TYR A 290 -0.53 5.78 -29.01
N ASP A 291 0.38 5.58 -29.97
CA ASP A 291 0.49 4.31 -30.72
C ASP A 291 0.83 3.14 -29.78
N GLU A 292 1.69 3.37 -28.78
CA GLU A 292 2.04 2.33 -27.83
C GLU A 292 0.88 1.99 -26.87
N GLN A 293 0.19 3.00 -26.34
CA GLN A 293 -0.98 2.80 -25.50
C GLN A 293 -2.11 2.09 -26.28
N MET A 294 -2.36 2.50 -27.53
CA MET A 294 -3.35 1.89 -28.40
C MET A 294 -2.97 0.46 -28.79
N ALA A 295 -1.71 0.16 -29.09
CA ALA A 295 -1.28 -1.20 -29.40
C ALA A 295 -1.49 -2.17 -28.21
N ARG A 296 -1.23 -1.70 -26.99
CA ARG A 296 -1.49 -2.46 -25.76
C ARG A 296 -2.99 -2.72 -25.55
N LEU A 297 -3.83 -1.70 -25.75
CA LEU A 297 -5.28 -1.83 -25.66
C LEU A 297 -5.82 -2.78 -26.74
N ALA A 298 -5.47 -2.56 -28.01
CA ALA A 298 -5.93 -3.38 -29.13
C ALA A 298 -5.55 -4.87 -28.96
N ARG A 299 -4.33 -5.16 -28.48
CA ARG A 299 -3.93 -6.53 -28.13
C ARG A 299 -4.79 -7.11 -27.02
N SER A 300 -5.10 -6.32 -25.99
CA SER A 300 -5.92 -6.74 -24.86
C SER A 300 -7.36 -7.03 -25.28
N GLN A 301 -7.96 -6.15 -26.10
CA GLN A 301 -9.29 -6.36 -26.67
C GLN A 301 -9.33 -7.60 -27.56
N LYS A 302 -8.30 -7.82 -28.39
CA LYS A 302 -8.20 -9.03 -29.21
C LYS A 302 -8.20 -10.29 -28.36
N LEU A 303 -7.38 -10.36 -27.30
CA LEU A 303 -7.34 -11.52 -26.42
C LEU A 303 -8.66 -11.72 -25.67
N ALA A 304 -9.29 -10.65 -25.21
CA ALA A 304 -10.60 -10.71 -24.55
C ALA A 304 -11.66 -11.32 -25.49
N LYS A 305 -11.75 -10.80 -26.73
CA LYS A 305 -12.68 -11.29 -27.74
C LYS A 305 -12.41 -12.75 -28.11
N ASP A 306 -11.15 -13.09 -28.39
CA ASP A 306 -10.77 -14.43 -28.86
C ASP A 306 -10.94 -15.50 -27.78
N GLN A 307 -10.57 -15.19 -26.53
CA GLN A 307 -10.51 -16.19 -25.45
C GLN A 307 -11.74 -16.15 -24.54
N LEU A 308 -12.20 -14.96 -24.18
CA LEU A 308 -13.30 -14.77 -23.24
C LEU A 308 -14.66 -14.69 -23.96
N GLY A 309 -14.67 -14.27 -25.23
CA GLY A 309 -15.88 -14.12 -26.03
C GLY A 309 -16.60 -12.77 -25.84
N PHE A 310 -15.94 -11.80 -25.20
CA PHE A 310 -16.44 -10.45 -25.00
C PHE A 310 -15.31 -9.42 -25.05
N ALA A 311 -15.65 -8.16 -25.31
CA ALA A 311 -14.72 -7.04 -25.22
C ALA A 311 -14.73 -6.43 -23.82
N PHE A 312 -13.67 -5.74 -23.43
CA PHE A 312 -13.72 -4.89 -22.25
C PHE A 312 -14.42 -3.57 -22.60
N GLU A 313 -15.44 -3.20 -21.83
CA GLU A 313 -16.18 -1.94 -21.99
C GLU A 313 -15.72 -0.84 -21.02
N THR A 314 -14.97 -1.25 -19.99
CA THR A 314 -14.49 -0.36 -18.94
C THR A 314 -12.96 -0.40 -18.84
N PHE A 315 -12.37 0.76 -18.56
CA PHE A 315 -10.96 0.93 -18.25
C PHE A 315 -10.78 1.47 -16.83
N GLY A 316 -9.80 0.93 -16.11
CA GLY A 316 -9.29 1.53 -14.88
C GLY A 316 -7.76 1.54 -14.93
N PRO A 317 -7.10 2.70 -14.82
CA PRO A 317 -5.65 2.76 -15.02
C PRO A 317 -4.89 2.08 -13.87
N PRO A 318 -3.89 1.22 -14.16
CA PRO A 318 -3.01 0.63 -13.16
C PRO A 318 -2.14 1.67 -12.47
N GLY A 319 -1.83 1.43 -11.19
CA GLY A 319 -1.02 2.33 -10.35
C GLY A 319 0.35 1.77 -10.00
N GLY A 320 1.03 2.40 -9.04
CA GLY A 320 2.30 1.92 -8.48
C GLY A 320 3.36 3.00 -8.24
N VAL A 321 3.42 4.01 -9.11
CA VAL A 321 4.29 5.18 -8.98
C VAL A 321 3.47 6.41 -8.55
N GLY A 322 3.99 7.17 -7.59
CA GLY A 322 3.31 8.32 -6.98
C GLY A 322 3.17 9.58 -7.86
N ASN A 323 3.35 9.47 -9.18
CA ASN A 323 3.28 10.58 -10.13
C ASN A 323 2.09 10.48 -11.11
N GLY A 324 1.06 9.70 -10.80
CA GLY A 324 -0.18 9.60 -11.59
C GLY A 324 -0.18 8.44 -12.60
N SER A 325 -1.37 7.91 -12.90
CA SER A 325 -1.52 6.63 -13.62
C SER A 325 -1.85 6.75 -15.11
N HIS A 326 -2.25 7.93 -15.57
CA HIS A 326 -2.70 8.22 -16.94
C HIS A 326 -2.50 9.71 -17.25
N ASP A 327 -2.74 10.08 -18.52
CA ASP A 327 -2.70 11.45 -19.02
C ASP A 327 -3.74 11.67 -20.14
N GLU A 328 -3.67 12.81 -20.83
CA GLU A 328 -4.58 13.16 -21.93
C GLU A 328 -4.48 12.22 -23.13
N ILE A 329 -3.28 11.65 -23.38
CA ILE A 329 -3.09 10.64 -24.43
C ILE A 329 -3.88 9.39 -24.05
N THR A 330 -3.82 8.98 -22.78
CA THR A 330 -4.64 7.86 -22.30
C THR A 330 -6.12 8.10 -22.52
N LEU A 331 -6.65 9.28 -22.15
CA LEU A 331 -8.06 9.61 -22.38
C LEU A 331 -8.43 9.50 -23.86
N ARG A 332 -7.58 10.01 -24.75
CA ARG A 332 -7.81 9.92 -26.19
C ARG A 332 -7.84 8.47 -26.67
N VAL A 333 -6.90 7.63 -26.23
CA VAL A 333 -6.89 6.20 -26.58
C VAL A 333 -8.18 5.50 -26.15
N MET A 334 -8.70 5.80 -24.95
CA MET A 334 -9.96 5.21 -24.48
C MET A 334 -11.17 5.71 -25.27
N VAL A 335 -11.16 6.98 -25.71
CA VAL A 335 -12.23 7.55 -26.56
C VAL A 335 -12.14 7.07 -28.01
N ASP A 336 -10.95 6.72 -28.50
CA ASP A 336 -10.76 6.25 -29.88
C ASP A 336 -11.05 4.73 -30.03
N ASP A 337 -11.01 3.96 -28.94
CA ASP A 337 -11.43 2.54 -28.93
C ASP A 337 -12.97 2.41 -29.00
N PRO A 338 -13.49 1.58 -29.93
CA PRO A 338 -14.92 1.48 -30.15
C PRO A 338 -15.66 0.71 -29.05
N ASP A 339 -14.99 -0.20 -28.34
CA ASP A 339 -15.61 -1.05 -27.32
C ASP A 339 -15.57 -0.40 -25.92
N LEU A 340 -14.59 0.47 -25.64
CA LEU A 340 -14.53 1.18 -24.36
C LEU A 340 -15.53 2.32 -24.25
N HIS A 341 -16.26 2.35 -23.13
CA HIS A 341 -17.33 3.30 -22.83
C HIS A 341 -17.20 3.92 -21.44
N VAL A 342 -16.48 3.27 -20.51
CA VAL A 342 -16.38 3.73 -19.13
C VAL A 342 -14.94 3.84 -18.69
N MET A 343 -14.61 4.91 -17.98
CA MET A 343 -13.36 5.01 -17.23
C MET A 343 -13.62 5.17 -15.75
N LEU A 344 -13.02 4.27 -14.98
CA LEU A 344 -13.01 4.34 -13.53
C LEU A 344 -11.81 5.16 -13.07
N TYR A 345 -12.02 5.93 -11.99
CA TYR A 345 -10.91 6.45 -11.20
C TYR A 345 -10.05 7.51 -11.91
N PRO A 346 -10.65 8.58 -12.45
CA PRO A 346 -9.87 9.73 -12.86
C PRO A 346 -9.10 10.28 -11.64
N GLN A 347 -7.81 10.57 -11.84
CA GLN A 347 -7.11 11.58 -11.03
C GLN A 347 -7.76 12.93 -11.34
N PRO A 348 -7.55 14.02 -10.58
CA PRO A 348 -8.16 15.31 -10.92
C PRO A 348 -7.69 15.76 -12.33
N MET A 349 -8.51 15.41 -13.32
CA MET A 349 -8.46 15.79 -14.72
C MET A 349 -9.80 16.40 -15.06
N ASP A 350 -10.25 17.32 -14.20
CA ASP A 350 -11.59 17.87 -14.26
C ASP A 350 -11.86 18.48 -15.64
N ASP A 351 -10.91 19.21 -16.24
CA ASP A 351 -11.09 19.79 -17.58
C ASP A 351 -10.88 18.79 -18.71
N ALA A 352 -9.76 18.07 -18.74
CA ALA A 352 -9.46 17.13 -19.82
C ALA A 352 -10.42 15.93 -19.86
N GLY A 353 -10.85 15.44 -18.69
CA GLY A 353 -11.89 14.41 -18.59
C GLY A 353 -13.26 14.91 -19.06
N ARG A 354 -13.64 16.16 -18.69
CA ARG A 354 -14.85 16.80 -19.24
C ARG A 354 -14.78 16.94 -20.76
N ALA A 355 -13.62 17.36 -21.28
CA ALA A 355 -13.39 17.50 -22.72
C ALA A 355 -13.51 16.14 -23.45
N ALA A 356 -12.94 15.07 -22.88
CA ALA A 356 -13.05 13.71 -23.43
C ALA A 356 -14.50 13.18 -23.44
N MET A 357 -15.24 13.40 -22.34
CA MET A 357 -16.67 13.02 -22.31
C MET A 357 -17.47 13.83 -23.35
N ALA A 358 -17.22 15.13 -23.48
CA ALA A 358 -17.89 16.00 -24.45
C ALA A 358 -17.56 15.60 -25.90
N SER A 359 -16.30 15.32 -26.22
CA SER A 359 -15.88 14.91 -27.57
C SER A 359 -16.41 13.54 -27.97
N SER A 360 -16.70 12.67 -27.00
CA SER A 360 -17.32 11.36 -27.23
C SER A 360 -18.83 11.42 -27.54
N ASN A 361 -19.45 12.60 -27.50
CA ASN A 361 -20.90 12.79 -27.66
C ASN A 361 -21.73 11.89 -26.72
N GLY A 362 -21.27 11.74 -25.46
CA GLY A 362 -21.93 10.92 -24.44
C GLY A 362 -21.67 9.41 -24.54
N ARG A 363 -20.86 8.94 -25.51
CA ARG A 363 -20.45 7.53 -25.61
C ARG A 363 -19.52 7.10 -24.48
N PHE A 364 -18.73 8.04 -23.96
CA PHE A 364 -17.72 7.79 -22.94
C PHE A 364 -18.08 8.49 -21.62
N VAL A 365 -18.08 7.73 -20.53
CA VAL A 365 -18.46 8.20 -19.19
C VAL A 365 -17.33 7.96 -18.21
N ILE A 366 -17.00 8.98 -17.42
CA ILE A 366 -15.99 8.88 -16.36
C ILE A 366 -16.67 8.76 -15.00
N LEU A 367 -16.43 7.64 -14.31
CA LEU A 367 -16.88 7.39 -12.95
C LEU A 367 -15.79 7.84 -11.95
N GLY A 368 -15.92 9.10 -11.53
CA GLY A 368 -15.08 9.76 -10.53
C GLY A 368 -15.01 9.09 -9.15
N ARG A 369 -13.88 9.29 -8.45
CA ARG A 369 -13.66 8.84 -7.06
C ARG A 369 -13.82 10.00 -6.08
N VAL A 370 -14.33 9.72 -4.88
CA VAL A 370 -14.14 10.58 -3.71
C VAL A 370 -13.03 10.01 -2.83
N TRP A 371 -11.87 10.67 -2.76
CA TRP A 371 -10.68 10.15 -2.05
C TRP A 371 -10.89 9.85 -0.56
N ALA A 372 -11.80 10.57 0.08
CA ALA A 372 -12.19 10.33 1.47
C ALA A 372 -13.05 9.07 1.65
N VAL A 373 -13.69 8.57 0.58
CA VAL A 373 -14.60 7.40 0.59
C VAL A 373 -14.01 6.29 -0.28
N GLY A 374 -13.37 5.32 0.35
CA GLY A 374 -12.83 4.15 -0.34
C GLY A 374 -12.96 2.90 0.53
N LEU A 375 -12.82 1.72 -0.09
CA LEU A 375 -12.71 0.49 0.71
C LEU A 375 -11.44 0.55 1.56
N GLU A 376 -10.36 1.07 0.97
CA GLU A 376 -9.02 1.00 1.52
C GLU A 376 -8.45 2.37 1.94
N GLY A 377 -7.81 2.41 3.11
CA GLY A 377 -7.07 3.58 3.60
C GLY A 377 -5.66 3.68 3.03
N ALA A 378 -5.08 2.53 2.67
CA ALA A 378 -3.85 2.33 1.92
C ALA A 378 -4.03 1.10 1.03
N VAL A 379 -3.26 0.98 -0.05
CA VAL A 379 -3.38 -0.13 -1.02
C VAL A 379 -3.36 -1.49 -0.31
N GLY A 380 -4.40 -2.29 -0.52
CA GLY A 380 -4.58 -3.62 0.08
C GLY A 380 -5.06 -3.61 1.53
N VAL A 381 -5.45 -2.45 2.09
CA VAL A 381 -5.77 -2.28 3.52
C VAL A 381 -7.17 -1.68 3.69
N PRO A 382 -8.23 -2.53 3.68
CA PRO A 382 -9.60 -2.07 3.88
C PRO A 382 -9.82 -1.43 5.26
N ASP A 383 -10.44 -0.25 5.32
CA ASP A 383 -10.60 0.53 6.55
C ASP A 383 -12.05 1.00 6.71
N PHE A 384 -12.83 0.22 7.46
CA PHE A 384 -14.25 0.51 7.70
C PHE A 384 -14.47 1.86 8.39
N GLN A 385 -13.61 2.26 9.31
CA GLN A 385 -13.79 3.49 10.08
C GLN A 385 -13.49 4.73 9.24
N ARG A 386 -12.44 4.68 8.43
CA ARG A 386 -12.20 5.73 7.43
C ARG A 386 -13.33 5.78 6.41
N PHE A 387 -13.80 4.64 5.92
CA PHE A 387 -14.93 4.56 5.00
C PHE A 387 -16.17 5.24 5.59
N LEU A 388 -16.58 4.90 6.83
CA LEU A 388 -17.75 5.50 7.49
C LEU A 388 -17.64 7.02 7.60
N LYS A 389 -16.49 7.52 8.05
CA LYS A 389 -16.23 8.97 8.17
C LYS A 389 -16.33 9.68 6.82
N GLY A 390 -15.72 9.10 5.80
CA GLY A 390 -15.82 9.61 4.43
C GLY A 390 -17.26 9.61 3.92
N TYR A 391 -17.96 8.49 4.06
CA TYR A 391 -19.33 8.31 3.61
C TYR A 391 -20.28 9.31 4.26
N ALA A 392 -20.15 9.52 5.58
CA ALA A 392 -20.93 10.49 6.36
C ALA A 392 -20.62 11.94 5.97
N ALA A 393 -19.40 12.24 5.53
CA ALA A 393 -19.01 13.57 5.08
C ALA A 393 -19.43 13.91 3.64
N ASN A 394 -19.96 12.94 2.87
CA ASN A 394 -20.27 13.10 1.44
C ASN A 394 -21.71 12.65 1.12
N MET A 395 -22.68 13.12 1.92
CA MET A 395 -24.09 12.67 1.91
C MET A 395 -24.90 13.05 0.67
N ASP A 396 -24.42 14.04 -0.09
CA ASP A 396 -25.00 14.55 -1.33
C ASP A 396 -24.61 13.73 -2.57
N ARG A 397 -23.53 12.94 -2.48
CA ARG A 397 -23.03 12.17 -3.61
C ARG A 397 -24.01 11.08 -4.06
N ALA A 398 -24.36 11.06 -5.35
CA ALA A 398 -25.27 10.07 -5.94
C ALA A 398 -24.65 8.67 -6.10
N TYR A 399 -23.33 8.59 -6.25
CA TYR A 399 -22.62 7.32 -6.43
C TYR A 399 -21.20 7.35 -5.84
N PHE A 400 -20.66 6.17 -5.54
CA PHE A 400 -19.27 5.98 -5.14
C PHE A 400 -18.59 4.87 -5.91
N THR A 401 -17.41 5.16 -6.46
CA THR A 401 -16.48 4.15 -6.98
C THR A 401 -15.46 3.79 -5.90
N LEU A 402 -15.54 2.57 -5.39
CA LEU A 402 -14.79 2.11 -4.24
C LEU A 402 -13.72 1.09 -4.67
N GLN A 403 -12.44 1.46 -4.55
CA GLN A 403 -11.32 0.62 -4.97
C GLN A 403 -10.89 -0.37 -3.89
N GLY A 404 -10.54 -1.60 -4.29
CA GLY A 404 -9.92 -2.61 -3.44
C GLY A 404 -8.94 -3.53 -4.17
N HIS A 405 -8.03 -4.18 -3.44
CA HIS A 405 -7.04 -5.12 -4.00
C HIS A 405 -7.12 -6.51 -3.33
N PRO A 406 -8.08 -7.36 -3.74
CA PRO A 406 -8.38 -8.65 -3.10
C PRO A 406 -7.20 -9.59 -2.85
N ALA A 407 -6.21 -9.62 -3.73
CA ALA A 407 -5.03 -10.46 -3.58
C ALA A 407 -4.25 -10.16 -2.27
N MET A 408 -4.42 -8.98 -1.69
CA MET A 408 -3.74 -8.55 -0.46
C MET A 408 -4.58 -8.80 0.82
N TRP A 409 -5.84 -9.22 0.69
CA TRP A 409 -6.75 -9.35 1.84
C TRP A 409 -6.63 -10.71 2.54
N ASP A 410 -5.89 -10.74 3.64
CA ASP A 410 -6.02 -11.81 4.63
C ASP A 410 -7.39 -11.75 5.35
N ASP A 411 -7.62 -12.66 6.30
CA ASP A 411 -8.89 -12.74 7.04
C ASP A 411 -9.25 -11.44 7.75
N ALA A 412 -8.27 -10.72 8.32
CA ALA A 412 -8.53 -9.49 9.04
C ALA A 412 -8.91 -8.35 8.10
N ARG A 413 -8.22 -8.25 6.96
CA ARG A 413 -8.52 -7.28 5.89
C ARG A 413 -9.86 -7.58 5.23
N PHE A 414 -10.14 -8.85 4.95
CA PHE A 414 -11.42 -9.28 4.40
C PHE A 414 -12.56 -8.95 5.36
N ALA A 415 -12.41 -9.17 6.67
CA ALA A 415 -13.43 -8.80 7.66
C ALA A 415 -13.74 -7.29 7.70
N GLN A 416 -12.79 -6.42 7.36
CA GLN A 416 -13.06 -4.98 7.21
C GLN A 416 -13.83 -4.68 5.94
N PHE A 417 -13.50 -5.35 4.83
CA PHE A 417 -14.30 -5.31 3.61
C PHE A 417 -15.74 -5.77 3.86
N GLU A 418 -15.94 -6.87 4.59
CA GLU A 418 -17.29 -7.37 4.94
C GLU A 418 -18.10 -6.33 5.70
N LYS A 419 -17.51 -5.66 6.71
CA LYS A 419 -18.18 -4.58 7.45
C LYS A 419 -18.63 -3.43 6.54
N ILE A 420 -17.81 -3.07 5.55
CA ILE A 420 -18.17 -2.01 4.58
C ILE A 420 -19.36 -2.46 3.74
N ILE A 421 -19.34 -3.69 3.22
CA ILE A 421 -20.44 -4.22 2.40
C ILE A 421 -21.71 -4.35 3.24
N ASP A 422 -21.64 -4.88 4.46
CA ASP A 422 -22.77 -5.05 5.36
C ASP A 422 -23.43 -3.71 5.70
N PHE A 423 -22.63 -2.70 6.01
CA PHE A 423 -23.13 -1.34 6.20
C PHE A 423 -23.83 -0.82 4.94
N LEU A 424 -23.23 -0.96 3.76
CA LEU A 424 -23.83 -0.49 2.51
C LEU A 424 -25.15 -1.20 2.18
N VAL A 425 -25.23 -2.52 2.41
CA VAL A 425 -26.47 -3.29 2.26
C VAL A 425 -27.53 -2.83 3.26
N GLN A 426 -27.16 -2.62 4.53
CA GLN A 426 -28.07 -2.07 5.55
C GLN A 426 -28.56 -0.65 5.22
N ARG A 427 -27.78 0.10 4.43
CA ARG A 427 -28.13 1.43 3.92
C ARG A 427 -28.81 1.38 2.54
N GLU A 428 -29.22 0.19 2.10
CA GLU A 428 -29.98 -0.06 0.87
C GLU A 428 -29.26 0.45 -0.39
N ALA A 429 -27.93 0.52 -0.35
CA ALA A 429 -27.14 1.01 -1.46
C ALA A 429 -27.30 0.11 -2.70
N LYS A 430 -27.29 0.72 -3.89
CA LYS A 430 -27.50 0.02 -5.15
C LYS A 430 -26.16 -0.39 -5.74
N PHE A 431 -25.81 -1.65 -5.64
CA PHE A 431 -24.60 -2.18 -6.28
C PHE A 431 -24.85 -2.38 -7.77
N MET A 432 -23.98 -1.78 -8.59
CA MET A 432 -24.04 -1.85 -10.05
C MET A 432 -22.66 -2.23 -10.60
N THR A 433 -22.64 -2.88 -11.77
CA THR A 433 -21.39 -2.96 -12.54
C THR A 433 -20.96 -1.55 -12.99
N PRO A 434 -19.69 -1.35 -13.36
CA PRO A 434 -19.23 -0.08 -13.93
C PRO A 434 -20.11 0.44 -15.09
N THR A 435 -20.42 -0.39 -16.08
CA THR A 435 -21.27 -0.04 -17.24
C THR A 435 -22.69 0.34 -16.84
N GLU A 436 -23.32 -0.44 -15.94
CA GLU A 436 -24.66 -0.12 -15.41
C GLU A 436 -24.68 1.21 -14.67
N ALA A 437 -23.66 1.47 -13.85
CA ALA A 437 -23.53 2.73 -13.13
C ALA A 437 -23.32 3.90 -14.09
N ALA A 438 -22.46 3.75 -15.11
CA ALA A 438 -22.26 4.76 -16.15
C ALA A 438 -23.57 5.10 -16.88
N ALA A 439 -24.36 4.09 -17.26
CA ALA A 439 -25.66 4.29 -17.88
C ALA A 439 -26.69 4.96 -16.95
N ALA A 440 -26.58 4.75 -15.63
CA ALA A 440 -27.47 5.36 -14.65
C ALA A 440 -27.09 6.81 -14.32
N VAL A 441 -25.79 7.16 -14.33
CA VAL A 441 -25.31 8.52 -13.99
C VAL A 441 -25.17 9.44 -15.21
N GLY A 442 -25.00 8.87 -16.40
CA GLY A 442 -24.89 9.61 -17.67
C GLY A 442 -26.23 10.05 -18.26
N ARG A 443 -27.34 9.84 -17.54
CA ARG A 443 -28.70 10.25 -17.92
C ARG A 443 -29.17 11.49 -17.18
#